data_AF-A0ABD3SPY8-F1
#
_entry.id   AF-A0ABD3SPY8-F1
#
_cell.length_a   1.000
_cell.length_b   1.000
_cell.length_c   1.000
_cell.angle_alpha   90.00
_cell.angle_beta   90.00
_cell.angle_gamma   90.00
#
_symmetry.space_group_name_H-M   'P 1'
#
loop_
_entity.id
_entity.type
_entity.pdbx_description
1 polymer ?
#
loop_
_entity_poly.entity_id
_entity_poly.type
_entity_poly.pdbx_seq_one_letter_code
_entity_poly.pdbx_strand_id
1 'polypeptide(L)' 'MAIRREGSGREKGRNSPTIDDSLKAHANGIKKKKRTKYVSTRGMDPKFLRNQKFCKKWNSSKRPQDE' A
#
# COMPACT_ATOMS: atom_id res chain seq x y z
N MET A 1 -12.89 -60.35 6.28
CA MET A 1 -13.31 -59.05 6.83
C MET A 1 -12.06 -58.19 7.02
N ALA A 2 -11.79 -57.25 6.11
CA ALA A 2 -10.68 -56.31 6.25
C ALA A 2 -11.19 -55.05 6.97
N ILE A 3 -10.58 -54.71 8.10
CA ILE A 3 -10.96 -53.59 8.95
C ILE A 3 -10.58 -52.29 8.24
N ARG A 4 -11.60 -51.49 7.90
CA ARG A 4 -11.48 -50.14 7.35
C ARG A 4 -10.79 -49.26 8.39
N ARG A 5 -9.60 -48.73 8.08
CA ARG A 5 -8.91 -47.76 8.95
C ARG A 5 -9.58 -46.41 8.76
N GLU A 6 -10.45 -46.04 9.71
CA GLU A 6 -11.08 -44.72 9.79
C GLU A 6 -9.99 -43.64 9.83
N GLY A 7 -10.11 -42.64 8.96
CA GLY A 7 -9.16 -41.54 8.85
C GLY A 7 -9.10 -40.74 10.16
N SER A 8 -7.89 -40.47 10.63
CA SER A 8 -7.63 -39.60 11.79
C SER A 8 -8.29 -38.24 11.55
N GLY A 9 -9.36 -37.97 12.30
CA GLY A 9 -10.02 -36.66 12.33
C GLY A 9 -8.99 -35.58 12.64
N ARG A 10 -9.01 -34.50 11.86
CA ARG A 10 -8.13 -33.35 12.01
C ARG A 10 -8.26 -32.80 13.43
N GLU A 11 -7.28 -33.08 14.28
CA GLU A 11 -7.16 -32.46 15.59
C GLU A 11 -7.00 -30.96 15.41
N LYS A 12 -7.88 -30.20 16.07
CA LYS A 12 -7.96 -28.75 15.91
C LYS A 12 -6.74 -28.14 16.62
N GLY A 13 -5.71 -27.79 15.85
CA GLY A 13 -4.54 -27.09 16.34
C GLY A 13 -4.90 -25.74 16.96
N ARG A 14 -4.14 -25.33 17.98
CA ARG A 14 -4.31 -24.03 18.66
C ARG A 14 -4.30 -22.88 17.66
N ASN A 15 -5.28 -22.00 17.77
CA ASN A 15 -5.37 -20.77 17.00
C ASN A 15 -4.23 -19.84 17.46
N SER A 16 -3.49 -19.21 16.53
CA SER A 16 -2.44 -18.25 16.89
C SER A 16 -3.03 -17.05 17.66
N PRO A 17 -2.43 -16.63 18.80
CA PRO A 17 -2.89 -15.48 19.56
C PRO A 17 -2.42 -14.15 18.94
N THR A 18 -3.31 -13.17 18.85
CA THR A 18 -3.05 -11.82 18.29
C THR A 18 -2.08 -10.96 19.12
N ILE A 19 -1.82 -11.37 20.37
CA ILE A 19 -0.92 -10.68 21.31
C ILE A 19 0.52 -10.65 20.78
N ASP A 20 0.95 -11.74 20.16
CA ASP A 20 2.31 -11.90 19.63
C ASP A 20 2.56 -10.98 18.42
N ASP A 21 1.53 -10.74 17.60
CA ASP A 21 1.64 -9.84 16.43
C ASP A 21 1.86 -8.39 16.85
N SER A 22 1.18 -7.96 17.90
CA SER A 22 1.34 -6.61 18.45
C SER A 22 2.75 -6.42 19.03
N LEU A 23 3.24 -7.39 19.80
CA LEU A 23 4.60 -7.36 20.36
C LEU A 23 5.68 -7.28 19.24
N LYS A 24 5.53 -8.08 18.19
CA LYS A 24 6.44 -8.09 17.03
C LYS A 24 6.39 -6.79 16.23
N ALA A 25 5.22 -6.20 16.04
CA ALA A 25 5.07 -4.93 15.31
C ALA A 25 5.75 -3.76 16.03
N HIS A 26 5.75 -3.77 17.36
CA HIS A 26 6.39 -2.73 18.17
C HIS A 26 7.90 -2.92 18.36
N ALA A 27 8.44 -4.14 18.19
CA ALA A 27 9.87 -4.41 18.32
C ALA A 27 10.76 -3.52 17.42
N ASN A 28 10.31 -3.23 16.19
CA ASN A 28 11.00 -2.35 15.23
C ASN A 28 10.35 -0.96 15.09
N GLY A 29 9.32 -0.69 15.90
CA GLY A 29 8.45 0.48 15.80
C GLY A 29 7.53 0.48 14.57
N ILE A 30 6.30 0.98 14.74
CA ILE A 30 5.34 1.15 13.65
C ILE A 30 5.76 2.34 12.79
N LYS A 31 6.36 2.06 11.63
CA LYS A 31 6.86 3.09 10.71
C LYS A 31 5.72 3.73 9.93
N LYS A 32 5.58 5.05 10.03
CA LYS A 32 4.68 5.84 9.18
C LYS A 32 5.23 5.93 7.75
N LYS A 33 4.34 6.10 6.77
CA LYS A 33 4.77 6.38 5.38
C LYS A 33 5.56 7.70 5.35
N LYS A 34 6.69 7.69 4.63
CA LYS A 34 7.54 8.88 4.47
C LYS A 34 6.76 9.99 3.74
N ARG A 35 6.87 11.23 4.24
CA ARG A 35 6.33 12.44 3.58
C ARG A 35 7.36 12.95 2.57
N THR A 36 7.09 12.81 1.28
CA THR A 36 7.94 13.31 0.19
C THR A 36 7.38 14.63 -0.36
N LYS A 37 8.23 15.47 -0.96
CA LYS A 37 7.82 16.74 -1.60
C LYS A 37 6.76 16.53 -2.69
N TYR A 38 6.86 15.42 -3.42
CA TYR A 38 5.92 15.03 -4.46
C TYR A 38 5.29 13.69 -4.11
N VAL A 39 3.96 13.65 -4.06
CA VAL A 39 3.16 12.43 -3.84
C VAL A 39 2.64 11.87 -5.16
N SER A 40 2.27 10.60 -5.18
CA SER A 40 1.68 9.98 -6.36
C SER A 40 0.33 10.62 -6.72
N THR A 41 0.14 11.01 -7.98
CA THR A 41 -1.12 11.54 -8.51
C THR A 41 -2.08 10.45 -9.02
N ARG A 42 -1.78 9.17 -8.78
CA ARG A 42 -2.63 8.05 -9.17
C ARG A 42 -3.97 8.13 -8.43
N GLY A 43 -5.07 8.07 -9.18
CA GLY A 43 -6.42 8.21 -8.63
C GLY A 43 -6.92 9.66 -8.50
N MET A 44 -6.13 10.66 -8.90
CA MET A 44 -6.61 12.04 -9.04
C MET A 44 -7.50 12.20 -10.28
N ASP A 45 -8.33 13.23 -10.28
CA ASP A 45 -9.23 13.56 -11.38
C ASP A 45 -8.47 13.67 -12.73
N PRO A 46 -8.82 12.84 -13.73
CA PRO A 46 -8.23 12.90 -15.06
C PRO A 46 -8.33 14.27 -15.74
N LYS A 47 -9.40 15.04 -15.49
CA LYS A 47 -9.60 16.39 -16.06
C LYS A 47 -8.56 17.36 -15.50
N PHE A 48 -8.37 17.36 -14.18
CA PHE A 48 -7.32 18.12 -13.52
C PHE A 48 -5.92 17.73 -14.00
N LEU A 49 -5.62 16.42 -14.11
CA LEU A 49 -4.31 15.96 -14.56
C LEU A 49 -4.00 16.36 -16.01
N ARG A 50 -5.00 16.33 -16.89
CA ARG A 50 -4.85 16.79 -18.28
C ARG A 50 -4.54 18.28 -18.36
N ASN A 51 -5.23 19.11 -17.57
CA ASN A 51 -4.90 20.53 -17.48
C ASN A 51 -3.49 20.77 -16.94
N GLN A 52 -3.12 20.11 -15.84
CA GLN A 52 -1.80 20.25 -15.22
C GLN A 52 -0.66 19.90 -16.21
N LYS A 53 -0.85 18.87 -17.05
CA LYS A 53 0.11 18.52 -18.10
C LYS A 53 0.31 19.65 -19.10
N PHE A 54 -0.77 20.28 -19.57
CA PHE A 54 -0.67 21.41 -20.49
C PHE A 54 -0.03 22.63 -19.83
N CYS A 55 -0.46 23.01 -18.61
CA CYS A 55 0.15 24.13 -17.88
C CYS A 55 1.66 23.92 -17.69
N LYS A 56 2.08 22.73 -17.26
CA LYS A 56 3.51 22.42 -17.09
C LYS A 56 4.29 22.54 -18.40
N LYS A 57 3.73 22.03 -19.51
CA LYS A 57 4.36 22.13 -20.85
C LYS A 57 4.58 23.59 -21.26
N TRP A 58 3.58 24.44 -21.08
CA TRP A 58 3.66 25.86 -21.48
C TRP A 58 4.48 26.71 -20.50
N ASN A 59 4.52 26.35 -19.22
CA ASN A 59 5.35 27.03 -18.21
C ASN A 59 6.83 26.63 -18.27
N SER A 60 7.15 25.41 -18.74
CA SER A 60 8.53 24.94 -18.91
C SER A 60 9.17 25.40 -20.22
N SER A 61 8.35 25.68 -21.22
CA SER A 61 8.79 26.30 -22.47
C SER A 61 9.07 27.76 -22.15
N LYS A 62 10.34 28.19 -22.15
CA LYS A 62 10.73 29.57 -21.86
C LYS A 62 9.95 30.53 -22.76
N ARG A 63 8.83 31.07 -22.27
CA ARG A 63 8.28 32.32 -22.80
C ARG A 63 9.29 33.41 -22.43
N PRO A 64 9.57 34.39 -23.32
CA PRO A 64 10.09 35.66 -22.85
C PRO A 64 9.18 36.10 -21.69
N GLN A 65 9.75 36.32 -20.51
CA GLN A 65 9.03 37.06 -19.48
C GLN A 65 9.05 38.48 -20.02
N ASP A 66 8.01 38.87 -20.77
CA ASP A 66 7.78 40.28 -21.00
C ASP A 66 7.38 40.88 -19.64
N GLU A 67 8.13 41.91 -19.24
CA GLU A 67 8.19 42.59 -17.93
C GLU A 67 6.85 42.73 -17.18
#